data_AF-A0AAU5AN55-F1
#
_entry.id   AF-A0AAU5AN55-F1
#
_cell.length_a   1.000
_cell.length_b   1.000
_cell.length_c   1.000
_cell.angle_alpha   90.00
_cell.angle_beta   90.00
_cell.angle_gamma   90.00
#
_symmetry.space_group_name_H-M   'P 1'
#
loop_
_entity.id
_entity.type
_entity.pdbx_description
1 polymer ?
#
loop_
_entity_poly.entity_id
_entity_poly.type
_entity_poly.pdbx_seq_one_letter_code
_entity_poly.pdbx_strand_id
1 'polypeptide(L)'
;MSWDVLLLNLPDDITSAQDIPADHSPRPFGPRHEVLATISRAEPGTDLSDPTWGDLTGPTWSIELNIGSEDPVDSIMLHIRGSGDDVLTSVFRLAGAFDCKVLDCSSGDLITPGSPSAWHAFQEFRDGITRT
;
A
#
# COMPACT_ATOMS: atom_id res chain seq x y z
N MET A 1 5.26 -15.29 0.32
CA MET A 1 4.36 -14.59 -0.61
C MET A 1 3.87 -13.33 0.07
N SER A 2 3.86 -12.20 -0.64
CA SER A 2 3.26 -10.93 -0.18
C SER A 2 1.89 -10.73 -0.83
N TRP A 3 1.04 -9.98 -0.16
CA TRP A 3 -0.10 -9.31 -0.76
C TRP A 3 0.37 -7.93 -1.19
N ASP A 4 0.29 -7.66 -2.48
CA ASP A 4 0.82 -6.43 -3.06
C ASP A 4 -0.31 -5.43 -3.26
N VAL A 5 -0.14 -4.24 -2.68
CA VAL A 5 -1.13 -3.18 -2.65
C VAL A 5 -0.47 -1.88 -3.09
N LEU A 6 -1.10 -1.18 -4.02
CA LEU A 6 -0.58 0.09 -4.54
C LEU A 6 -1.30 1.28 -3.88
N LEU A 7 -0.53 2.20 -3.32
CA LEU A 7 -1.02 3.53 -2.94
C LEU A 7 -0.91 4.45 -4.15
N LEU A 8 -2.05 5.00 -4.58
CA LEU A 8 -2.13 5.78 -5.81
C LEU A 8 -3.04 6.99 -5.64
N ASN A 9 -2.60 8.15 -6.11
CA ASN A 9 -3.44 9.34 -6.17
C ASN A 9 -4.41 9.23 -7.36
N LEU A 10 -5.63 8.79 -7.06
CA LEU A 10 -6.71 8.67 -8.04
C LEU A 10 -7.87 9.60 -7.68
N PRO A 11 -8.53 10.18 -8.70
CA PRO A 11 -9.80 10.89 -8.53
C PRO A 11 -10.85 10.07 -7.78
N ASP A 12 -11.74 10.75 -7.05
CA ASP A 12 -12.79 10.11 -6.22
C ASP A 12 -13.83 9.32 -7.02
N ASP A 13 -14.00 9.63 -8.30
CA ASP A 13 -14.93 8.94 -9.20
C ASP A 13 -14.39 7.61 -9.74
N ILE A 14 -13.10 7.32 -9.53
CA ILE A 14 -12.51 6.02 -9.89
C ILE A 14 -12.77 5.02 -8.76
N THR A 15 -13.48 3.93 -9.09
CA THR A 15 -13.86 2.88 -8.14
C THR A 15 -13.17 1.53 -8.39
N SER A 16 -12.59 1.33 -9.57
CA SER A 16 -11.84 0.14 -9.96
C SER A 16 -10.62 0.53 -10.79
N ALA A 17 -9.55 -0.29 -10.80
CA ALA A 17 -8.45 -0.08 -11.73
C ALA A 17 -8.87 -0.13 -13.20
N GLN A 18 -9.96 -0.83 -13.52
CA GLN A 18 -10.52 -0.88 -14.87
C GLN A 18 -11.11 0.46 -15.32
N ASP A 19 -11.47 1.33 -14.37
CA ASP A 19 -12.00 2.66 -14.64
C ASP A 19 -10.88 3.68 -14.88
N ILE A 20 -9.62 3.32 -14.62
CA ILE A 20 -8.46 4.19 -14.84
C ILE A 20 -8.21 4.32 -16.35
N PRO A 21 -8.30 5.53 -16.94
CA PRO A 21 -7.99 5.74 -18.34
C PRO A 21 -6.56 5.30 -18.68
N ALA A 22 -6.35 4.73 -19.86
CA ALA A 22 -5.03 4.26 -20.28
C ALA A 22 -3.97 5.37 -20.38
N ASP A 23 -4.39 6.62 -20.57
CA ASP A 23 -3.57 7.82 -20.60
C ASP A 23 -3.56 8.58 -19.25
N HIS A 24 -4.16 8.00 -18.21
CA HIS A 24 -4.16 8.59 -16.89
C HIS A 24 -2.75 8.55 -16.29
N SER A 25 -2.25 9.73 -15.96
CA SER A 25 -1.03 9.89 -15.16
C SER A 25 -1.46 10.36 -13.76
N PRO A 26 -1.26 9.52 -12.72
CA PRO A 26 -1.55 9.90 -11.34
C PRO A 26 -0.82 11.18 -10.97
N ARG A 27 -1.49 12.04 -10.20
CA ARG A 27 -0.80 13.20 -9.63
C ARG A 27 0.25 12.69 -8.63
N PRO A 28 1.52 13.09 -8.74
CA PRO A 28 2.53 12.60 -7.83
C PRO A 28 2.27 13.02 -6.39
N PHE A 29 2.67 12.19 -5.44
CA PHE A 29 2.64 12.49 -4.01
C PHE A 29 3.57 13.66 -3.64
N GLY A 30 4.61 13.86 -4.43
CA GLY A 30 5.50 15.02 -4.33
C GLY A 30 6.97 14.61 -4.25
N PRO A 31 7.84 15.55 -3.86
CA PRO A 31 9.26 15.28 -3.72
C PRO A 31 9.52 14.15 -2.72
N ARG A 32 10.48 13.27 -3.02
CA ARG A 32 10.76 12.09 -2.18
C ARG A 32 11.02 12.43 -0.70
N HIS A 33 11.70 13.53 -0.41
CA HIS A 33 11.96 13.95 0.96
C HIS A 33 10.67 14.32 1.73
N GLU A 34 9.65 14.86 1.06
CA GLU A 34 8.34 15.13 1.67
C GLU A 34 7.55 13.83 1.87
N VAL A 35 7.65 12.90 0.92
CA VAL A 35 7.06 11.55 1.04
C VAL A 35 7.63 10.81 2.25
N LEU A 36 8.95 10.78 2.40
CA LEU A 36 9.62 10.18 3.57
C LEU A 36 9.16 10.85 4.87
N ALA A 37 9.10 12.19 4.91
CA ALA A 37 8.62 12.91 6.07
C ALA A 37 7.14 12.61 6.40
N THR A 38 6.30 12.41 5.38
CA THR A 38 4.90 12.01 5.57
C THR A 38 4.79 10.60 6.13
N ILE A 39 5.56 9.64 5.61
CA ILE A 39 5.64 8.27 6.14
C ILE A 39 6.08 8.30 7.60
N SER A 40 7.20 8.98 7.93
CA SER A 40 7.69 9.05 9.32
C SER A 40 6.71 9.68 10.30
N ARG A 41 5.85 10.61 9.85
CA ARG A 41 4.79 11.19 10.70
C ARG A 41 3.62 10.24 10.89
N ALA A 42 3.20 9.54 9.84
CA ALA A 42 2.09 8.60 9.86
C ALA A 42 2.44 7.32 10.63
N GLU A 43 3.63 6.77 10.38
CA GLU A 43 4.16 5.54 10.95
C GLU A 43 5.58 5.78 11.51
N PRO A 44 5.73 6.36 12.71
CA PRO A 44 7.03 6.67 13.30
C PRO A 44 7.95 5.45 13.54
N GLY A 45 7.40 4.23 13.46
CA GLY A 45 8.14 2.99 13.58
C GLY A 45 8.72 2.44 12.28
N THR A 46 8.49 3.10 11.13
CA THR A 46 9.04 2.68 9.84
C THR A 46 10.54 2.98 9.77
N ASP A 47 11.35 1.96 9.46
CA ASP A 47 12.74 2.15 9.05
C ASP A 47 12.77 2.73 7.63
N LEU A 48 13.41 3.89 7.48
CA LEU A 48 13.58 4.62 6.21
C LEU A 48 15.06 4.98 6.00
N SER A 49 15.96 4.15 6.51
CA SER A 49 17.40 4.32 6.32
C SER A 49 17.81 4.23 4.84
N ASP A 50 17.08 3.44 4.04
CA ASP A 50 17.08 3.52 2.58
C ASP A 50 15.98 4.51 2.12
N PRO A 51 16.30 5.60 1.41
CA PRO A 51 15.29 6.56 0.98
C PRO A 51 14.38 6.05 -0.14
N THR A 52 14.66 4.88 -0.73
CA THR A 52 13.86 4.25 -1.79
C THR A 52 13.03 3.06 -1.30
N TRP A 53 13.25 2.63 -0.05
CA TRP A 53 12.65 1.45 0.54
C TRP A 53 12.41 1.64 2.04
N GLY A 54 11.20 1.36 2.51
CA GLY A 54 10.86 1.39 3.92
C GLY A 54 10.48 0.03 4.48
N ASP A 55 10.72 -0.20 5.77
CA ASP A 55 10.31 -1.41 6.46
C ASP A 55 9.48 -1.06 7.70
N LEU A 56 8.23 -1.53 7.73
CA LEU A 56 7.34 -1.39 8.88
C LEU A 56 6.95 -2.77 9.41
N THR A 57 7.21 -3.00 10.69
CA THR A 57 6.92 -4.29 11.33
C THR A 57 5.85 -4.14 12.40
N GLY A 58 4.85 -5.04 12.36
CA GLY A 58 3.89 -5.25 13.43
C GLY A 58 4.13 -6.58 14.16
N PRO A 59 3.24 -6.96 15.09
CA PRO A 59 3.42 -8.18 15.89
C PRO A 59 3.42 -9.47 15.07
N THR A 60 2.56 -9.54 14.05
CA THR A 60 2.33 -10.74 13.22
C THR A 60 2.45 -10.46 11.73
N TRP A 61 2.76 -9.23 11.35
CA TRP A 61 2.81 -8.77 9.97
C TRP A 61 4.01 -7.85 9.72
N SER A 62 4.36 -7.68 8.46
CA SER A 62 5.35 -6.72 7.99
C SER A 62 4.87 -6.09 6.68
N ILE A 63 5.27 -4.85 6.45
CA ILE A 63 5.06 -4.12 5.21
C ILE A 63 6.41 -3.60 4.75
N GLU A 64 6.83 -4.01 3.56
CA GLU A 64 7.90 -3.32 2.83
C GLU A 64 7.24 -2.23 1.97
N LEU A 65 7.73 -1.00 2.07
CA LEU A 65 7.28 0.17 1.32
C LEU A 65 8.28 0.41 0.19
N ASN A 66 7.93 0.00 -1.03
CA ASN A 66 8.71 0.33 -2.22
C ASN A 66 8.31 1.74 -2.69
N ILE A 67 9.16 2.72 -2.36
CA ILE A 67 8.98 4.15 -2.65
C ILE A 67 9.59 4.49 -4.01
N GLY A 68 10.62 3.75 -4.42
CA GLY A 68 11.32 3.96 -5.69
C GLY A 68 12.34 5.10 -5.64
N SER A 69 13.01 5.29 -6.78
CA SER A 69 14.06 6.31 -6.96
C SER A 69 13.62 7.52 -7.77
N GLU A 70 12.39 7.49 -8.29
CA GLU A 70 11.80 8.60 -9.03
C GLU A 70 11.51 9.78 -8.10
N ASP A 71 11.67 10.99 -8.63
CA ASP A 71 11.42 12.24 -7.92
C ASP A 71 10.82 13.25 -8.90
N PRO A 72 9.53 13.60 -8.78
CA PRO A 72 8.63 13.28 -7.67
C PRO A 72 8.15 11.82 -7.66
N VAL A 73 7.77 11.32 -6.48
CA VAL A 73 7.20 9.97 -6.29
C VAL A 73 5.74 9.97 -6.72
N ASP A 74 5.35 9.03 -7.57
CA ASP A 74 4.00 8.93 -8.13
C ASP A 74 3.06 7.95 -7.40
N SER A 75 3.67 6.95 -6.76
CA SER A 75 3.00 5.83 -6.14
C SER A 75 3.92 5.16 -5.12
N ILE A 76 3.34 4.36 -4.22
CA ILE A 76 4.10 3.54 -3.27
C ILE A 76 3.52 2.14 -3.31
N MET A 77 4.34 1.14 -3.62
CA MET A 77 3.93 -0.25 -3.57
C MET A 77 4.18 -0.80 -2.16
N LEU A 78 3.15 -1.40 -1.57
CA LEU A 78 3.21 -2.06 -0.27
C LEU A 78 3.25 -3.56 -0.48
N HIS A 79 4.33 -4.20 -0.03
CA HIS A 79 4.45 -5.65 0.00
C HIS A 79 4.13 -6.16 1.40
N ILE A 80 2.91 -6.66 1.59
CA ILE A 80 2.35 -7.00 2.90
C ILE A 80 2.50 -8.49 3.15
N ARG A 81 3.04 -8.87 4.32
CA ARG A 81 3.24 -10.27 4.71
C ARG A 81 2.74 -10.52 6.13
N GLY A 82 2.42 -11.78 6.42
CA GLY A 82 2.05 -12.22 7.77
C GLY A 82 0.54 -12.34 7.98
N SER A 83 0.09 -12.12 9.21
CA SER A 83 -1.31 -12.27 9.62
C SER A 83 -1.77 -11.16 10.55
N GLY A 84 -3.06 -11.15 10.89
CA GLY A 84 -3.69 -10.12 11.73
C GLY A 84 -4.27 -8.97 10.90
N ASP A 85 -5.41 -8.44 11.33
CA ASP A 85 -6.15 -7.39 10.59
C ASP A 85 -5.65 -5.99 10.94
N ASP A 86 -4.84 -5.86 12.00
CA ASP A 86 -4.25 -4.61 12.43
C ASP A 86 -3.29 -4.02 11.39
N VAL A 87 -2.76 -4.84 10.46
CA VAL A 87 -2.01 -4.38 9.28
C VAL A 87 -2.81 -3.39 8.42
N LEU A 88 -4.13 -3.57 8.30
CA LEU A 88 -4.99 -2.69 7.52
C LEU A 88 -5.08 -1.30 8.16
N THR A 89 -4.90 -1.20 9.48
CA THR A 89 -4.84 0.10 10.15
C THR A 89 -3.64 0.90 9.64
N SER A 90 -2.48 0.27 9.48
CA SER A 90 -1.27 0.93 8.96
C SER A 90 -1.42 1.28 7.48
N VAL A 91 -1.96 0.37 6.66
CA VAL A 91 -2.24 0.63 5.23
C VAL A 91 -3.13 1.86 5.06
N PHE A 92 -4.26 1.93 5.79
CA PHE A 92 -5.18 3.06 5.67
C PHE A 92 -4.69 4.33 6.38
N ARG A 93 -3.81 4.22 7.38
CA ARG A 93 -3.13 5.39 7.96
C ARG A 93 -2.19 6.03 6.95
N LEU A 94 -1.40 5.23 6.24
CA LEU A 94 -0.55 5.71 5.14
C LEU A 94 -1.40 6.32 4.02
N ALA A 95 -2.44 5.60 3.56
CA ALA A 95 -3.32 6.10 2.51
C ALA A 95 -3.99 7.44 2.88
N GLY A 96 -4.47 7.56 4.12
CA GLY A 96 -5.04 8.80 4.64
C GLY A 96 -4.01 9.94 4.77
N ALA A 97 -2.75 9.63 5.05
CA ALA A 97 -1.69 10.64 5.11
C ALA A 97 -1.32 11.22 3.72
N PHE A 98 -1.54 10.44 2.66
CA PHE A 98 -1.34 10.85 1.27
C PHE A 98 -2.62 11.30 0.56
N ASP A 99 -3.78 11.20 1.23
CA ASP A 99 -5.11 11.43 0.65
C ASP A 99 -5.31 10.63 -0.66
N CYS A 100 -4.97 9.34 -0.61
CA CYS A 100 -4.89 8.49 -1.80
C CYS A 100 -5.77 7.24 -1.71
N LYS A 101 -5.93 6.53 -2.83
CA LYS A 101 -6.64 5.25 -2.89
C LYS A 101 -5.67 4.08 -2.67
N VAL A 102 -6.25 2.95 -2.30
CA VAL A 102 -5.56 1.69 -2.01
C VAL A 102 -6.04 0.65 -3.03
N LEU A 103 -5.17 0.19 -3.90
CA LEU A 103 -5.50 -0.75 -4.97
C LEU A 103 -4.91 -2.14 -4.68
N ASP A 104 -5.76 -3.18 -4.68
CA ASP A 104 -5.30 -4.56 -4.65
C ASP A 104 -4.75 -4.96 -6.03
N CYS A 105 -3.46 -5.29 -6.13
CA CYS A 105 -2.86 -5.68 -7.40
C CYS A 105 -3.28 -7.07 -7.89
N SER A 106 -3.84 -7.90 -7.02
CA SER A 106 -4.29 -9.26 -7.37
C SER A 106 -5.68 -9.27 -7.99
N SER A 107 -6.62 -8.45 -7.48
CA SER A 107 -7.98 -8.36 -8.03
C SER A 107 -8.17 -7.18 -8.99
N GLY A 108 -7.37 -6.12 -8.85
CA GLY A 108 -7.58 -4.85 -9.54
C GLY A 108 -8.66 -3.97 -8.90
N ASP A 109 -9.13 -4.32 -7.70
CA ASP A 109 -10.18 -3.58 -6.98
C ASP A 109 -9.61 -2.59 -5.98
N LEU A 110 -10.32 -1.47 -5.78
CA LEU A 110 -10.01 -0.55 -4.70
C LEU A 110 -10.51 -1.10 -3.36
N ILE A 111 -9.63 -1.04 -2.36
CA ILE A 111 -9.91 -1.50 -1.00
C ILE A 111 -10.38 -0.32 -0.17
N THR A 112 -11.49 -0.48 0.56
CA THR A 112 -12.05 0.55 1.43
C THR A 112 -11.77 0.26 2.90
N PRO A 113 -11.61 1.31 3.74
CA PRO A 113 -11.45 1.13 5.18
C PRO A 113 -12.61 0.32 5.79
N GLY A 114 -12.27 -0.59 6.71
CA GLY A 114 -13.26 -1.38 7.46
C GLY A 114 -13.70 -2.70 6.81
N SER A 115 -13.19 -3.03 5.61
CA SER A 115 -13.42 -4.34 4.98
C SER A 115 -12.12 -5.16 4.93
N PRO A 116 -11.96 -6.21 5.76
CA PRO A 116 -10.77 -7.05 5.75
C PRO A 116 -10.82 -8.17 4.68
N SER A 117 -11.89 -8.24 3.89
CA SER A 117 -12.18 -9.37 2.99
C SER A 117 -11.05 -9.67 2.00
N ALA A 118 -10.43 -8.65 1.39
CA ALA A 118 -9.34 -8.84 0.43
C ALA A 118 -8.09 -9.43 1.11
N TRP A 119 -7.75 -8.93 2.30
CA TRP A 119 -6.64 -9.45 3.10
C TRP A 119 -6.89 -10.90 3.54
N HIS A 120 -8.10 -11.22 4.01
CA HIS A 120 -8.48 -12.58 4.36
C HIS A 120 -8.45 -13.53 3.15
N ALA A 121 -8.98 -13.11 2.00
CA ALA A 121 -8.94 -13.90 0.78
C ALA A 121 -7.50 -14.22 0.35
N PHE A 122 -6.59 -13.23 0.45
CA PHE A 122 -5.17 -13.46 0.23
C PHE A 122 -4.58 -14.48 1.22
N GLN A 123 -4.88 -14.36 2.51
CA GLN A 123 -4.39 -15.30 3.53
C GLN A 123 -4.87 -16.73 3.28
N GLU A 124 -6.15 -16.92 2.95
CA GLU A 124 -6.72 -18.22 2.62
C GLU A 124 -6.04 -18.85 1.40
N PHE A 125 -5.84 -18.05 0.33
CA PHE A 125 -5.12 -18.49 -0.85
C PHE A 125 -3.68 -18.90 -0.53
N ARG A 126 -2.94 -18.06 0.20
CA ARG A 126 -1.56 -18.35 0.64
C ARG A 126 -1.49 -19.66 1.42
N ASP A 127 -2.37 -19.83 2.41
CA ASP A 127 -2.36 -20.96 3.32
C ASP A 127 -2.79 -22.27 2.61
N GLY A 128 -3.63 -22.16 1.59
CA GLY A 128 -4.01 -23.25 0.69
C GLY A 128 -2.84 -23.78 -0.14
N ILE A 129 -1.95 -22.91 -0.64
CA ILE A 129 -0.79 -23.31 -1.44
C ILE A 129 0.25 -24.08 -0.60
N THR A 130 0.43 -23.70 0.66
CA THR A 130 1.36 -24.38 1.59
C THR A 130 0.94 -25.79 2.02
N ARG A 131 -0.24 -26.28 1.61
CA ARG A 131 -0.78 -27.61 1.96
C ARG A 131 -0.58 -28.68 0.88
N THR A 132 0.21 -28.41 -0.16
CA THR A 132 0.54 -29.32 -1.28
C THR A 132 2.00 -29.72 -1.24
#